data_AF-A0A9P2YFY3-F1
#
_entry.id   AF-A0A9P2YFY3-F1
#
_cell.length_a   1.000
_cell.length_b   1.000
_cell.length_c   1.000
_cell.angle_alpha   90.00
_cell.angle_beta   90.00
_cell.angle_gamma   90.00
#
_symmetry.space_group_name_H-M   'P 1'
#
loop_
_entity.id
_entity.type
_entity.pdbx_description
1 polymer ?
#
loop_
_entity_poly.entity_id
_entity_poly.type
_entity_poly.pdbx_seq_one_letter_code
_entity_poly.pdbx_strand_id
1 'polypeptide(L)'
;MSEPTYVDRVVWAVRVASRYVRGVRCLAQALATQVLLEQRGYPADLRIGFTRSKYGQMSAHAWVESGGRVVIGGTGNMAGYIRVPLQAIERDKKSQWYLFS
;
A
#
# COMPACT_ATOMS: atom_id res chain seq x y z
N MET A 1 -25.07 2.71 15.02
CA MET A 1 -23.97 2.00 14.31
C MET A 1 -23.92 2.53 12.89
N SER A 2 -22.84 3.22 12.50
CA SER A 2 -22.60 3.57 11.09
C SER A 2 -22.24 2.30 10.31
N GLU A 3 -22.90 2.10 9.15
CA GLU A 3 -22.61 0.99 8.24
C GLU A 3 -21.11 0.96 7.86
N PRO A 4 -20.46 -0.22 7.85
CA PRO A 4 -19.06 -0.32 7.45
C PRO A 4 -18.90 0.08 5.99
N THR A 5 -17.99 1.02 5.74
CA THR A 5 -17.73 1.52 4.38
C THR A 5 -17.16 0.41 3.51
N TYR A 6 -17.24 0.56 2.18
CA TYR A 6 -16.62 -0.39 1.25
C TYR A 6 -15.12 -0.59 1.55
N VAL A 7 -14.43 0.50 1.89
CA VAL A 7 -13.02 0.50 2.30
C VAL A 7 -12.81 -0.42 3.51
N ASP A 8 -13.65 -0.31 4.53
CA ASP A 8 -13.55 -1.13 5.74
C ASP A 8 -13.78 -2.63 5.42
N ARG A 9 -14.69 -2.95 4.49
CA ARG A 9 -14.93 -4.33 4.03
C ARG A 9 -13.72 -4.90 3.29
N VAL A 10 -13.10 -4.12 2.39
CA VAL A 10 -11.88 -4.54 1.69
C VAL A 10 -10.73 -4.76 2.68
N VAL A 11 -10.49 -3.82 3.59
CA VAL A 11 -9.44 -3.94 4.62
C VAL A 11 -9.66 -5.19 5.47
N TRP A 12 -10.90 -5.44 5.89
CA TRP A 12 -11.24 -6.64 6.65
C TRP A 12 -10.94 -7.91 5.84
N ALA A 13 -11.40 -7.98 4.58
CA ALA A 13 -11.18 -9.14 3.72
C ALA A 13 -9.69 -9.43 3.50
N VAL A 14 -8.89 -8.40 3.23
CA VAL A 14 -7.43 -8.53 3.06
C VAL A 14 -6.76 -8.99 4.35
N ARG A 15 -7.14 -8.43 5.52
CA ARG A 15 -6.60 -8.87 6.82
C ARG A 15 -6.92 -10.33 7.09
N VAL A 16 -8.15 -10.77 6.83
CA VAL A 16 -8.56 -12.17 7.01
C VAL A 16 -7.77 -13.08 6.06
N ALA A 17 -7.73 -12.76 4.77
CA ALA A 17 -7.00 -13.53 3.76
C ALA A 17 -5.49 -13.62 4.06
N SER A 18 -4.91 -12.56 4.60
CA SER A 18 -3.47 -12.50 4.90
C SER A 18 -3.01 -13.55 5.91
N ARG A 19 -3.91 -14.04 6.79
CA ARG A 19 -3.62 -15.08 7.77
C ARG A 19 -3.32 -16.44 7.13
N TYR A 20 -3.78 -16.64 5.89
CA TYR A 20 -3.55 -17.85 5.11
C TYR A 20 -2.30 -17.77 4.22
N VAL A 21 -1.69 -16.59 4.13
CA VAL A 21 -0.48 -16.37 3.35
C VAL A 21 0.73 -16.50 4.29
N ARG A 22 1.58 -17.51 4.08
CA ARG A 22 2.78 -17.69 4.90
C ARG A 22 3.80 -16.55 4.67
N GLY A 23 4.41 -16.07 5.74
CA GLY A 23 5.46 -15.04 5.73
C GLY A 23 4.96 -13.61 5.97
N VAL A 24 5.89 -12.70 6.27
CA VAL A 24 5.60 -11.28 6.50
C VAL A 24 5.63 -10.54 5.16
N ARG A 25 4.46 -10.20 4.61
CA ARG A 25 4.38 -9.45 3.35
C ARG A 25 3.42 -8.28 3.48
N CYS A 26 3.78 -7.30 4.30
CA CYS A 26 3.09 -6.01 4.39
C CYS A 26 2.83 -5.41 3.00
N LEU A 27 3.80 -5.54 2.08
CA LEU A 27 3.66 -5.15 0.69
C LEU A 27 2.54 -5.89 -0.05
N ALA A 28 2.42 -7.21 0.11
CA ALA A 28 1.36 -7.98 -0.56
C ALA A 28 -0.03 -7.58 -0.05
N GLN A 29 -0.17 -7.31 1.25
CA GLN A 29 -1.43 -6.81 1.81
C GLN A 29 -1.77 -5.40 1.30
N ALA A 30 -0.78 -4.51 1.25
CA ALA A 30 -0.95 -3.15 0.78
C ALA A 30 -1.32 -3.13 -0.71
N LEU A 31 -0.62 -3.90 -1.56
CA LEU A 31 -0.94 -4.05 -2.98
C LEU A 31 -2.35 -4.63 -3.21
N ALA A 32 -2.70 -5.71 -2.51
CA ALA A 32 -4.03 -6.31 -2.63
C ALA A 32 -5.13 -5.30 -2.27
N THR A 33 -4.90 -4.49 -1.23
CA THR A 33 -5.84 -3.44 -0.82
C THR A 33 -5.95 -2.34 -1.86
N GLN A 34 -4.83 -1.86 -2.40
CA GLN A 34 -4.82 -0.85 -3.47
C GLN A 34 -5.64 -1.32 -4.67
N VAL A 35 -5.34 -2.51 -5.20
CA VAL A 35 -6.01 -3.05 -6.39
C VAL A 35 -7.52 -3.19 -6.17
N LEU A 36 -7.95 -3.75 -5.03
CA LEU A 36 -9.37 -3.95 -4.74
C LEU A 36 -10.15 -2.63 -4.57
N LEU A 37 -9.50 -1.58 -4.06
CA LEU A 37 -10.09 -0.25 -3.93
C LEU A 37 -10.16 0.48 -5.28
N GLU A 38 -9.07 0.48 -6.04
CA GLU A 38 -9.00 1.13 -7.36
C GLU A 38 -9.99 0.52 -8.35
N GLN A 39 -10.17 -0.80 -8.35
CA GLN A 39 -11.17 -1.49 -9.18
C GLN A 39 -12.60 -1.00 -8.97
N ARG A 40 -12.87 -0.32 -7.86
CA ARG A 40 -14.19 0.17 -7.46
C ARG A 40 -14.25 1.69 -7.41
N GLY A 41 -13.22 2.37 -7.90
CA GLY A 41 -13.14 3.83 -7.96
C GLY A 41 -12.83 4.49 -6.62
N TYR A 42 -12.34 3.74 -5.62
CA TYR A 42 -11.90 4.33 -4.35
C TYR A 42 -10.44 4.77 -4.46
N PRO A 43 -10.09 5.99 -4.01
CA PRO A 43 -8.70 6.44 -4.02
C PRO A 43 -7.87 5.56 -3.08
N ALA A 44 -6.71 5.10 -3.54
CA ALA A 44 -5.82 4.25 -2.75
C ALA A 44 -4.36 4.54 -3.10
N ASP A 45 -3.66 5.25 -2.23
CA ASP A 45 -2.25 5.56 -2.40
C ASP A 45 -1.40 4.53 -1.65
N LEU A 46 -0.70 3.68 -2.39
CA LEU A 46 0.32 2.80 -1.82
C LEU A 46 1.56 3.60 -1.43
N ARG A 47 2.03 3.36 -0.21
CA ARG A 47 3.21 3.97 0.35
C ARG A 47 4.16 2.87 0.82
N ILE A 48 5.45 3.07 0.55
CA ILE A 48 6.52 2.22 1.05
C ILE A 48 7.46 3.08 1.87
N GLY A 49 7.81 2.58 3.04
CA GLY A 49 8.70 3.22 3.99
C GLY A 49 9.83 2.31 4.42
N PHE A 50 10.97 2.90 4.72
CA PHE A 50 12.12 2.20 5.30
C PHE A 50 12.47 2.82 6.65
N THR A 51 12.72 1.97 7.64
CA THR A 51 13.34 2.36 8.90
C THR A 51 14.64 1.58 9.10
N ARG A 52 15.59 2.20 9.78
CA ARG A 52 16.85 1.58 10.19
C ARG A 52 16.90 1.61 11.71
N SER A 53 16.96 0.43 12.33
CA SER A 53 17.14 0.33 13.77
C SER A 53 18.55 0.79 14.18
N LYS A 54 18.70 1.17 15.45
CA LYS A 54 20.01 1.51 16.04
C LYS A 54 21.05 0.38 15.92
N TYR A 55 20.59 -0.87 15.76
CA TYR A 55 21.43 -2.06 15.60
C TYR A 55 21.69 -2.43 14.13
N GLY A 56 21.36 -1.55 13.18
CA GLY A 56 21.65 -1.75 11.77
C GLY A 56 20.64 -2.62 11.00
N GLN A 57 19.63 -3.20 11.65
CA GLN A 57 18.55 -3.89 10.96
C GLN A 57 17.71 -2.88 10.17
N MET A 58 17.58 -3.12 8.86
CA MET A 58 16.69 -2.38 7.98
C MET A 58 15.34 -3.08 7.92
N SER A 59 14.26 -2.33 8.16
CA SER A 59 12.90 -2.84 8.06
C SER A 59 12.13 -2.02 7.03
N ALA A 60 11.61 -2.72 6.02
CA ALA A 60 10.72 -2.15 5.03
C ALA A 60 9.27 -2.37 5.45
N HIS A 61 8.44 -1.36 5.24
CA HIS A 61 7.02 -1.42 5.55
C HIS A 61 6.19 -0.79 4.44
N ALA A 62 4.99 -1.31 4.23
CA ALA A 62 4.08 -0.82 3.20
C ALA A 62 2.69 -0.62 3.79
N TRP A 63 2.05 0.49 3.42
CA TRP A 63 0.71 0.86 3.86
C TRP A 63 -0.07 1.51 2.72
N VAL A 64 -1.40 1.56 2.86
CA VAL A 64 -2.28 2.25 1.90
C VAL A 64 -2.97 3.40 2.62
N GLU A 65 -2.99 4.56 1.98
CA GLU A 65 -3.79 5.72 2.35
C GLU A 65 -5.02 5.83 1.42
N SER A 66 -6.22 6.01 1.96
CA SER A 66 -7.44 6.21 1.19
C SER A 66 -8.24 7.32 1.84
N GLY A 67 -8.60 8.37 1.08
CA GLY A 67 -9.32 9.52 1.64
C GLY A 67 -8.57 10.21 2.79
N GLY A 68 -7.24 10.30 2.71
CA GLY A 68 -6.40 10.97 3.72
C GLY A 68 -6.14 10.16 5.01
N ARG A 69 -6.64 8.93 5.11
CA ARG A 69 -6.40 8.03 6.26
C ARG A 69 -5.63 6.80 5.85
N VAL A 70 -4.75 6.31 6.73
CA VAL A 70 -4.12 4.99 6.57
C VAL A 70 -5.16 3.91 6.82
N VAL A 71 -5.38 3.01 5.86
CA VAL A 71 -6.43 1.99 5.93
C VAL A 71 -5.90 0.58 6.21
N ILE A 72 -4.69 0.26 5.74
CA ILE A 72 -3.99 -0.99 6.04
C ILE A 72 -2.49 -0.75 6.14
N GLY A 73 -1.79 -1.60 6.89
CA GLY A 73 -0.33 -1.48 7.04
C GLY A 73 0.11 -0.32 7.93
N GLY A 74 -0.76 0.33 8.70
CA GLY A 74 -0.29 1.26 9.74
C GLY A 74 0.22 0.49 10.95
N THR A 75 1.52 0.51 11.24
CA THR A 75 2.06 -0.02 12.51
C THR A 75 3.02 0.99 13.15
N GLY A 76 2.71 1.45 14.35
CA GLY A 76 3.60 2.29 15.17
C GLY A 76 3.74 3.75 14.71
N ASN A 77 4.80 4.41 15.19
CA ASN A 77 5.13 5.80 14.86
C ASN A 77 5.60 5.90 13.40
N MET A 78 4.74 6.42 12.52
CA MET A 78 5.01 6.57 11.09
C MET A 78 6.12 7.61 10.78
N ALA A 79 6.53 8.41 11.76
CA ALA A 79 7.56 9.45 11.60
C ALA A 79 8.96 8.91 11.27
N GLY A 80 9.22 7.62 11.46
CA GLY A 80 10.52 6.99 11.18
C GLY A 80 10.68 6.40 9.79
N TYR A 81 9.66 6.49 8.93
CA TYR A 81 9.67 5.87 7.61
C TYR A 81 9.99 6.88 6.50
N ILE A 82 11.09 6.68 5.80
CA ILE A 82 11.40 7.44 4.58
C ILE A 82 10.46 6.95 3.48
N ARG A 83 9.55 7.82 3.03
CA ARG A 83 8.59 7.50 1.96
C ARG A 83 9.29 7.44 0.63
N VAL A 84 9.09 6.36 -0.12
CA VAL A 84 9.44 6.30 -1.54
C VAL A 84 8.26 6.80 -2.36
N PRO A 85 8.44 7.80 -3.23
CA PRO A 85 7.38 8.22 -4.15
C PRO A 85 7.18 7.13 -5.21
N LEU A 86 6.10 6.35 -5.10
CA LEU A 86 5.73 5.36 -6.12
C LEU A 86 5.11 6.01 -7.37
N GLN A 87 4.56 7.23 -7.25
CA GLN A 87 3.99 7.97 -8.39
C GLN A 87 4.99 8.35 -9.50
N ALA A 88 6.30 8.12 -9.31
CA ALA A 88 7.32 8.42 -10.32
C ALA A 88 7.58 7.27 -11.32
N ILE A 89 7.07 6.06 -11.08
CA ILE A 89 7.41 4.88 -11.92
C ILE A 89 6.28 4.54 -12.92
N GLU A 90 5.05 5.05 -12.75
CA GLU A 90 3.89 4.65 -13.57
C GLU A 90 3.14 5.79 -14.26
N ARG A 91 3.84 6.82 -14.74
CA ARG A 91 3.23 7.82 -15.64
C ARG A 91 4.03 8.18 -16.89
N ASP A 92 4.89 7.27 -17.37
CA ASP A 92 5.62 7.41 -18.64
C ASP A 92 5.28 6.34 -19.70
N LYS A 93 4.40 5.37 -19.42
CA LYS A 93 4.07 4.28 -20.37
C LYS A 93 3.00 4.60 -21.41
N LYS A 94 2.68 5.87 -21.70
CA LYS A 94 1.72 6.22 -22.76
C LYS A 94 2.26 7.07 -23.93
N SER A 95 3.55 7.37 -24.02
CA SER A 95 4.03 8.25 -25.11
C SER A 95 5.32 7.85 -25.82
N GLN A 96 5.92 6.66 -25.62
CA GLN A 96 7.22 6.36 -26.25
C GLN A 96 7.41 4.96 -26.87
N TRP A 97 6.34 4.32 -27.34
CA TRP A 97 6.43 3.04 -28.08
C TRP A 97 6.36 3.18 -29.62
N TYR A 98 6.65 4.36 -30.20
CA TYR A 98 6.63 4.59 -31.66
C TYR A 98 7.98 4.97 -32.31
N LEU A 99 9.12 4.85 -31.62
CA LEU A 99 10.41 5.37 -32.14
C LEU A 99 11.50 4.32 -32.40
N PHE A 100 11.10 3.09 -32.73
CA PHE A 100 11.95 2.17 -33.49
C PHE A 100 11.10 1.48 -34.56
N SER A 101 10.98 2.16 -35.70
CA SER A 101 10.70 1.54 -36.99
C SER A 101 11.68 2.09 -38.01
#